data_AF-A0A7W1FZT2-F1
#
_entry.id   AF-A0A7W1FZT2-F1
#
_cell.length_a   1.000
_cell.length_b   1.000
_cell.length_c   1.000
_cell.angle_alpha   90.00
_cell.angle_beta   90.00
_cell.angle_gamma   90.00
#
_symmetry.space_group_name_H-M   'P 1'
#
loop_
_entity.id
_entity.type
_entity.pdbx_description
1 polymer ?
#
loop_
_entity_poly.entity_id
_entity_poly.type
_entity_poly.pdbx_seq_one_letter_code
_entity_poly.pdbx_strand_id
1 'polypeptide(L)'
;MLQLDFTKNWNGKLFLDHFSDIRLHSQAFAVGVEMEVMVKSISFGLVKIEAVRQFPFSRLSDVVAYANIGKPAYYQADLLNRFYGGGQPLRPDQMLTHLVCAYIQRNILNQASLLEEWWKEKSNNA
;
A
#
# COMPACT_ATOMS: atom_id res chain seq x y z
N MET A 1 -8.13 4.03 16.30
CA MET A 1 -8.35 3.16 15.12
C MET A 1 -7.02 3.04 14.40
N LEU A 2 -6.65 1.85 13.91
CA LEU A 2 -5.40 1.65 13.18
C LEU A 2 -5.55 2.20 11.75
N GLN A 3 -4.51 2.85 11.23
CA GLN A 3 -4.55 3.52 9.93
C GLN A 3 -3.51 2.94 8.95
N LEU A 4 -3.91 2.84 7.69
CA LEU A 4 -3.04 2.60 6.55
C LEU A 4 -2.90 3.91 5.78
N ASP A 5 -1.87 4.68 6.13
CA ASP A 5 -1.59 5.94 5.44
C ASP A 5 -0.88 5.70 4.10
N PHE A 6 -1.37 6.39 3.08
CA PHE A 6 -0.79 6.46 1.75
C PHE A 6 -0.56 7.93 1.39
N THR A 7 0.66 8.29 1.03
CA THR A 7 0.94 9.64 0.52
C THR A 7 0.27 9.89 -0.83
N LYS A 8 0.18 8.85 -1.67
CA LYS A 8 -0.43 8.91 -3.01
C LYS A 8 -0.88 7.52 -3.48
N ASN A 9 -1.89 7.48 -4.35
CA ASN A 9 -2.37 6.27 -5.03
C ASN A 9 -1.90 6.23 -6.49
N TRP A 10 -0.59 6.32 -6.74
CA TRP A 10 -0.04 6.56 -8.08
C TRP A 10 -0.37 5.49 -9.13
N ASN A 11 -0.65 4.25 -8.70
CA ASN A 11 -1.03 3.13 -9.56
C ASN A 11 -2.53 2.81 -9.52
N GLY A 12 -3.34 3.59 -8.79
CA GLY A 12 -4.79 3.41 -8.75
C GLY A 12 -5.28 2.20 -7.94
N LYS A 13 -4.39 1.42 -7.29
CA LYS A 13 -4.77 0.14 -6.65
C LYS A 13 -5.87 0.29 -5.59
N LEU A 14 -5.92 1.42 -4.88
CA LEU A 14 -6.92 1.67 -3.83
C LEU A 14 -8.34 1.89 -4.36
N PHE A 15 -8.55 1.97 -5.68
CA PHE A 15 -9.90 2.03 -6.25
C PHE A 15 -10.52 0.63 -6.41
N LEU A 16 -9.72 -0.43 -6.39
CA LEU A 16 -10.17 -1.83 -6.50
C LEU A 16 -10.80 -2.31 -5.20
N ASP A 17 -11.70 -3.30 -5.28
CA ASP A 17 -12.35 -3.87 -4.09
C ASP A 17 -11.34 -4.55 -3.16
N HIS A 18 -10.31 -5.13 -3.77
CA HIS A 18 -9.20 -5.75 -3.09
C HIS A 18 -7.90 -5.13 -3.60
N PHE A 19 -6.97 -4.90 -2.68
CA PHE A 19 -5.63 -4.46 -3.03
C PHE A 19 -4.62 -5.07 -2.08
N SER A 20 -3.38 -5.16 -2.55
CA SER A 20 -2.26 -5.54 -1.71
C SER A 20 -1.42 -4.35 -1.31
N ASP A 21 -0.71 -4.47 -0.20
CA ASP A 21 0.33 -3.51 0.19
C ASP A 21 1.50 -4.19 0.89
N ILE A 22 2.70 -3.62 0.82
CA ILE A 22 3.87 -4.17 1.48
C ILE A 22 4.45 -3.09 2.39
N ARG A 23 4.57 -3.42 3.68
CA ARG A 23 5.04 -2.51 4.74
C ARG A 23 6.12 -3.15 5.60
N LEU A 24 6.84 -2.34 6.37
CA LEU A 24 7.66 -2.84 7.47
C LEU A 24 6.77 -3.59 8.46
N HIS A 25 7.21 -4.75 8.94
CA HIS A 25 6.39 -5.58 9.81
C HIS A 25 5.96 -4.85 11.10
N SER A 26 4.70 -5.08 11.50
CA SER A 26 4.12 -4.63 12.74
C SER A 26 3.16 -5.70 13.27
N GLN A 27 3.07 -5.84 14.59
CA GLN A 27 2.13 -6.76 15.25
C GLN A 27 0.66 -6.39 14.98
N ALA A 28 0.40 -5.13 14.61
CA ALA A 28 -0.92 -4.64 14.23
C ALA A 28 -1.45 -5.29 12.92
N PHE A 29 -0.57 -5.89 12.12
CA PHE A 29 -0.92 -6.50 10.85
C PHE A 29 -1.29 -7.98 11.02
N ALA A 30 -2.55 -8.22 11.35
CA ALA A 30 -3.10 -9.57 11.48
C ALA A 30 -4.37 -9.73 10.64
N VAL A 31 -4.62 -10.96 10.19
CA VAL A 31 -5.86 -11.30 9.46
C VAL A 31 -7.06 -10.99 10.34
N GLY A 32 -8.08 -10.37 9.74
CA GLY A 32 -9.30 -9.96 10.41
C GLY A 32 -9.26 -8.57 11.02
N VAL A 33 -8.09 -7.94 11.15
CA VAL A 33 -7.96 -6.56 11.65
C VAL A 33 -8.55 -5.60 10.63
N GLU A 34 -9.34 -4.65 11.15
CA GLU A 34 -9.90 -3.54 10.39
C GLU A 34 -9.02 -2.30 10.51
N MET A 35 -8.81 -1.63 9.39
CA MET A 35 -7.98 -0.43 9.31
C MET A 35 -8.64 0.62 8.43
N GLU A 36 -8.47 1.88 8.79
CA GLU A 36 -8.87 3.00 7.95
C GLU A 36 -7.79 3.29 6.91
N VAL A 37 -8.17 3.39 5.63
CA VAL A 37 -7.27 3.77 4.55
C VAL A 37 -7.31 5.27 4.40
N MET A 38 -6.14 5.90 4.53
CA MET A 38 -5.99 7.35 4.43
C MET A 38 -5.13 7.68 3.21
N VAL A 39 -5.57 8.62 2.38
CA VAL A 39 -4.79 9.16 1.26
C VAL A 39 -4.76 10.67 1.36
N LYS A 40 -3.56 11.28 1.45
CA LYS A 40 -3.42 12.74 1.67
C LYS A 40 -4.29 13.26 2.83
N SER A 41 -4.36 12.50 3.94
CA SER A 41 -5.21 12.79 5.11
C SER A 41 -6.72 12.74 4.85
N ILE A 42 -7.16 12.21 3.71
CA ILE A 42 -8.56 12.00 3.38
C ILE A 42 -8.88 10.51 3.52
N SER A 43 -9.95 10.18 4.25
CA SER A 43 -10.40 8.80 4.42
C SER A 43 -10.96 8.25 3.10
N PHE A 44 -10.35 7.17 2.63
CA PHE A 44 -10.82 6.37 1.50
C PHE A 44 -11.88 5.35 1.94
N GLY A 45 -11.94 5.02 3.23
CA GLY A 45 -12.85 4.03 3.80
C GLY A 45 -12.14 3.05 4.72
N LEU A 46 -12.88 2.03 5.15
CA LEU A 46 -12.41 0.98 6.03
C LEU A 46 -12.14 -0.30 5.23
N VAL A 47 -11.04 -0.95 5.54
CA VAL A 47 -10.65 -2.25 4.98
C VAL A 47 -10.45 -3.27 6.07
N LYS A 48 -10.62 -4.53 5.71
CA LYS A 48 -10.24 -5.68 6.53
C LYS A 48 -9.04 -6.37 5.90
N ILE A 49 -8.07 -6.75 6.72
CA ILE A 49 -6.94 -7.57 6.29
C ILE A 49 -7.43 -9.00 6.09
N GLU A 50 -7.37 -9.51 4.87
CA GLU A 50 -7.81 -10.87 4.52
C GLU A 50 -6.66 -11.87 4.52
N ALA A 51 -5.48 -11.43 4.11
CA ALA A 51 -4.29 -12.28 4.13
C ALA A 51 -3.04 -11.48 4.54
N VAL A 52 -2.15 -12.18 5.22
CA VAL A 52 -0.87 -11.64 5.68
C VAL A 52 0.22 -12.64 5.32
N ARG A 53 1.29 -12.15 4.69
CA ARG A 53 2.51 -12.93 4.46
C ARG A 53 3.72 -12.14 4.91
N GLN A 54 4.46 -12.68 5.86
CA GLN A 54 5.71 -12.09 6.33
C GLN A 54 6.90 -12.67 5.57
N PHE A 55 7.89 -11.84 5.29
CA PHE A 55 9.14 -12.25 4.64
C PHE A 55 10.24 -11.23 4.92
N PRO A 56 11.51 -11.64 4.97
CA PRO A 56 12.62 -10.69 5.12
C PRO A 56 12.83 -9.89 3.83
N PHE A 57 13.37 -8.68 3.93
CA PHE A 57 13.58 -7.80 2.77
C PHE A 57 14.42 -8.44 1.66
N SER A 58 15.42 -9.25 2.02
CA SER A 58 16.20 -10.08 1.09
C SER A 58 15.39 -11.05 0.21
N ARG A 59 14.15 -11.33 0.57
CA ARG A 59 13.22 -12.20 -0.19
C ARG A 59 12.20 -11.42 -1.01
N LEU A 60 12.32 -10.08 -1.09
CA LEU A 60 11.54 -9.29 -2.04
C LEU A 60 11.90 -9.72 -3.46
N SER A 61 10.93 -10.28 -4.18
CA SER A 61 11.09 -10.81 -5.52
C SER A 61 10.23 -10.03 -6.52
N ASP A 62 10.57 -10.14 -7.80
CA ASP A 62 9.79 -9.51 -8.87
C ASP A 62 8.34 -9.98 -8.87
N VAL A 63 8.08 -11.26 -8.61
CA VAL A 63 6.72 -11.81 -8.52
C VAL A 63 5.89 -11.05 -7.47
N VAL A 64 6.46 -10.86 -6.28
CA VAL A 64 5.78 -10.14 -5.18
C VAL A 64 5.63 -8.66 -5.51
N ALA A 65 6.65 -8.04 -6.12
CA ALA A 65 6.61 -6.63 -6.46
C ALA A 65 5.63 -6.30 -7.59
N TYR A 66 5.57 -7.15 -8.63
CA TYR A 66 4.59 -7.01 -9.70
C TYR A 66 3.16 -7.21 -9.20
N ALA A 67 2.93 -8.18 -8.32
CA ALA A 67 1.63 -8.36 -7.70
C ALA A 67 1.19 -7.12 -6.88
N ASN A 68 2.13 -6.44 -6.22
CA ASN A 68 1.81 -5.31 -5.35
C ASN A 68 1.71 -3.95 -6.06
N ILE A 69 2.67 -3.64 -6.93
CA ILE A 69 2.77 -2.32 -7.57
C ILE A 69 2.88 -2.36 -9.10
N GLY A 70 2.89 -3.55 -9.72
CA GLY A 70 3.04 -3.69 -11.17
C GLY A 70 4.42 -3.28 -11.68
N LYS A 71 5.45 -3.30 -10.83
CA LYS A 71 6.85 -2.95 -11.16
C LYS A 71 7.82 -3.98 -10.57
N PRO A 72 9.04 -4.10 -11.13
CA PRO A 72 10.11 -4.94 -10.60
C PRO A 72 10.46 -4.68 -9.12
N ALA A 73 11.11 -5.66 -8.49
CA ALA A 73 11.53 -5.64 -7.09
C ALA A 73 12.41 -4.45 -6.74
N TYR A 74 13.31 -4.03 -7.62
CA TYR A 74 14.19 -2.88 -7.34
C TYR A 74 13.40 -1.57 -7.19
N TYR A 75 12.33 -1.36 -7.96
CA TYR A 75 11.46 -0.18 -7.80
C TYR A 75 10.73 -0.23 -6.47
N GLN A 76 10.21 -1.40 -6.11
CA GLN A 76 9.55 -1.55 -4.82
C GLN A 76 10.52 -1.37 -3.65
N ALA A 77 11.74 -1.90 -3.76
CA ALA A 77 12.80 -1.72 -2.79
C ALA A 77 13.15 -0.24 -2.61
N ASP A 78 13.30 0.51 -3.71
CA ASP A 78 13.53 1.96 -3.67
C ASP A 78 12.39 2.70 -2.96
N LEU A 79 11.12 2.37 -3.25
CA LEU A 79 9.98 2.94 -2.53
C LEU A 79 10.03 2.63 -1.02
N LEU A 80 10.25 1.37 -0.65
CA LEU A 80 10.34 0.97 0.76
C LEU A 80 11.47 1.69 1.49
N ASN A 81 12.63 1.87 0.85
CA ASN A 81 13.75 2.64 1.40
C ASN A 81 13.40 4.13 1.59
N ARG A 82 12.66 4.74 0.66
CA ARG A 82 12.22 6.13 0.80
C ARG A 82 11.24 6.32 1.97
N PHE A 83 10.34 5.36 2.19
CA PHE A 83 9.35 5.44 3.27
C PHE A 83 9.88 5.03 4.64
N TYR A 84 10.74 4.01 4.70
CA TYR A 84 11.13 3.36 5.96
C TYR A 84 12.63 3.43 6.26
N GLY A 85 13.46 3.81 5.29
CA GLY A 85 14.92 3.80 5.45
C GLY A 85 15.46 4.87 6.40
N GLY A 86 14.74 5.99 6.58
CA GLY A 86 15.19 7.06 7.49
C GLY A 86 16.60 7.58 7.19
N GLY A 87 17.00 7.58 5.91
CA GLY A 87 18.35 7.95 5.46
C GLY A 87 19.34 6.79 5.37
N GLN A 88 18.97 5.58 5.79
CA GLN A 88 19.75 4.35 5.61
C GLN A 88 18.96 3.31 4.82
N PRO A 89 19.61 2.50 3.97
CA PRO A 89 18.91 1.40 3.32
C PRO A 89 18.38 0.38 4.34
N LEU A 90 17.21 -0.20 4.04
CA LEU A 90 16.64 -1.31 4.79
C LEU A 90 17.62 -2.49 4.78
N ARG A 91 17.80 -3.10 5.94
CA ARG A 91 18.68 -4.25 6.11
C ARG A 91 18.07 -5.50 5.48
N PRO A 92 18.88 -6.42 4.94
CA PRO A 92 18.37 -7.65 4.31
C PRO A 92 17.51 -8.54 5.22
N ASP A 93 17.71 -8.47 6.53
CA ASP A 93 17.01 -9.23 7.57
C ASP A 93 15.73 -8.56 8.07
N GLN A 94 15.47 -7.30 7.72
CA GLN A 94 14.28 -6.60 8.18
C GLN A 94 13.02 -7.27 7.64
N MET A 95 12.09 -7.56 8.55
CA MET A 95 10.83 -8.22 8.22
C MET A 95 9.87 -7.24 7.56
N LEU A 96 9.38 -7.63 6.39
CA LEU A 96 8.27 -6.99 5.71
C LEU A 96 7.01 -7.82 5.89
N THR A 97 5.87 -7.16 5.70
CA THR A 97 4.56 -7.79 5.69
C THR A 97 3.84 -7.41 4.39
N HIS A 98 3.48 -8.42 3.61
CA HIS A 98 2.56 -8.30 2.49
C HIS A 98 1.13 -8.50 3.00
N LEU A 99 0.33 -7.46 2.86
CA LEU A 99 -1.06 -7.38 3.23
C LEU A 99 -1.92 -7.57 1.99
N VAL A 100 -3.00 -8.32 2.12
CA VAL A 100 -4.13 -8.28 1.19
C VAL A 100 -5.31 -7.71 1.96
N CYS A 101 -5.87 -6.62 1.45
CA CYS A 101 -6.93 -5.86 2.08
C CYS A 101 -8.17 -5.88 1.19
N ALA A 102 -9.34 -6.01 1.80
CA ALA A 102 -10.65 -5.88 1.16
C ALA A 102 -11.43 -4.73 1.80
N TYR A 103 -12.08 -3.90 0.98
CA TYR A 103 -12.95 -2.85 1.52
C TYR A 103 -14.19 -3.46 2.19
N ILE A 104 -14.42 -3.06 3.44
CA ILE A 104 -15.69 -3.33 4.16
C ILE A 104 -16.64 -2.14 4.06
N GLN A 105 -16.09 -0.93 3.93
CA GLN A 105 -16.83 0.30 3.71
C GLN A 105 -16.01 1.25 2.86
N ARG A 106 -16.60 1.76 1.79
CA ARG A 106 -15.97 2.78 0.93
C ARG A 106 -16.51 4.17 1.26
N ASN A 107 -15.64 5.17 1.22
CA ASN A 107 -16.06 6.56 1.17
C ASN A 107 -16.15 7.02 -0.28
N ILE A 108 -17.26 6.70 -0.95
CA ILE A 108 -17.43 6.91 -2.39
C ILE A 108 -17.28 8.38 -2.80
N LEU A 109 -17.77 9.32 -1.97
CA LEU A 109 -17.65 10.75 -2.25
C LEU A 109 -16.19 11.18 -2.32
N ASN A 110 -15.38 10.82 -1.32
CA ASN A 110 -13.95 11.11 -1.30
C ASN A 110 -13.22 10.37 -2.43
N GLN A 111 -13.57 9.10 -2.69
CA GLN A 111 -12.94 8.32 -3.76
C GLN A 111 -13.19 8.93 -5.14
N ALA A 112 -14.40 9.45 -5.41
CA ALA A 112 -14.73 10.09 -6.68
C ALA A 112 -13.85 11.33 -6.92
N SER A 113 -13.76 12.24 -5.94
CA SER A 113 -12.90 13.43 -6.04
C SER A 113 -11.43 13.04 -6.26
N LEU A 114 -10.94 12.05 -5.52
CA LEU A 114 -9.54 11.60 -5.63
C LEU A 114 -9.27 10.85 -6.94
N LEU A 115 -10.27 10.19 -7.52
CA LEU A 115 -10.18 9.56 -8.84
C LEU A 115 -10.11 10.61 -9.95
N GLU A 116 -10.91 11.67 -9.87
CA GLU A 116 -10.84 12.79 -10.82
C GLU A 116 -9.49 13.51 -10.76
N GLU A 117 -8.98 13.79 -9.55
CA GLU A 117 -7.62 14.33 -9.36
C GLU A 117 -6.57 13.42 -9.98
N TRP A 118 -6.65 12.12 -9.69
CA TRP A 118 -5.72 11.14 -10.21
C TRP A 118 -5.70 11.11 -11.74
N TRP A 119 -6.87 11.16 -12.39
CA TRP A 119 -6.96 11.22 -13.84
C TRP A 119 -6.38 12.50 -14.42
N LYS A 120 -6.65 13.66 -13.81
CA LYS A 120 -6.05 14.95 -14.23
C LYS A 120 -4.53 14.90 -14.15
N GLU A 121 -3.97 14.36 -13.08
CA GLU A 121 -2.52 14.18 -12.92
C GLU A 121 -1.94 13.27 -14.01
N LYS A 122 -2.65 12.23 -14.44
CA LYS A 122 -2.18 11.35 -15.54
C LYS A 122 -2.24 12.03 -16.90
N SER A 123 -3.32 12.74 -17.21
CA SER A 123 -3.48 13.43 -18.49
C SER A 123 -2.46 14.56 -18.71
N ASN A 124 -2.01 15.22 -17.64
CA ASN A 124 -1.00 16.27 -17.73
C ASN A 124 0.44 15.75 -17.87
N ASN A 125 0.67 14.45 -17.61
CA ASN A 125 1.99 13.81 -17.69
C ASN A 125 2.09 12.83 -18.87
N ALA A 126 1.06 12.76 -19.71
CA ALA A 126 1.00 11.95 -20.94
C ALA A 126 1.35 12.80 -22.15
#